data_AF-A0A1J3ICD8-F1
#
_entry.id   AF-A0A1J3ICD8-F1
#
_cell.length_a   1.000
_cell.length_b   1.000
_cell.length_c   1.000
_cell.angle_alpha   90.00
_cell.angle_beta   90.00
_cell.angle_gamma   90.00
#
_symmetry.space_group_name_H-M   'P 1'
#
loop_
_entity.id
_entity.type
_entity.pdbx_description
1 polymer ?
#
loop_
_entity_poly.entity_id
_entity_poly.type
_entity_poly.pdbx_seq_one_letter_code
_entity_poly.pdbx_strand_id
1 'polypeptide(L)'
;NDFRDFADLCFQNFGDRVKHWMTLNEPLTVVQQGYLAGVMAPGRCSKFTNPSCTAGDGATEPYIVGHNFLLAHGQAVKVYREKYKASQKGQVGIALNAGWNLPYNEESAEDRLAAARAMAFTFDY
;
A
#
# COMPACT_ATOMS: atom_id res chain seq x y z
N ASN A 1 11.57 -11.56 -0.83
CA ASN A 1 12.33 -11.04 0.34
C ASN A 1 13.18 -9.84 -0.02
N ASP A 2 13.33 -9.50 -1.29
CA ASP A 2 14.24 -8.46 -1.77
C ASP A 2 14.01 -7.08 -1.12
N PHE A 3 12.75 -6.69 -0.90
CA PHE A 3 12.43 -5.43 -0.21
C PHE A 3 12.92 -5.39 1.25
N ARG A 4 12.91 -6.53 1.94
CA ARG A 4 13.47 -6.64 3.31
C ARG A 4 14.97 -6.37 3.29
N ASP A 5 15.68 -6.95 2.33
CA ASP A 5 17.14 -6.83 2.23
C ASP A 5 17.55 -5.42 1.79
N PHE A 6 16.77 -4.80 0.90
CA PHE A 6 16.88 -3.37 0.58
C PHE A 6 16.69 -2.49 1.82
N ALA A 7 15.64 -2.72 2.61
CA ALA A 7 15.39 -1.97 3.83
C ALA A 7 16.50 -2.15 4.87
N ASP A 8 17.00 -3.38 5.06
CA ASP A 8 18.13 -3.70 5.95
C ASP A 8 19.37 -2.87 5.58
N LEU A 9 19.70 -2.82 4.28
CA LEU A 9 20.80 -2.02 3.77
C LEU A 9 20.60 -0.52 4.05
N CYS A 10 19.39 0.01 3.82
CA CYS A 10 19.08 1.41 4.12
C CYS A 10 19.23 1.73 5.61
N PHE A 11 18.68 0.88 6.49
CA PHE A 11 18.79 1.07 7.94
C PHE A 11 20.24 1.00 8.40
N GLN A 12 21.03 0.08 7.85
CA GLN A 12 22.46 -0.03 8.17
C GLN A 12 23.24 1.23 7.83
N ASN A 13 23.02 1.81 6.65
CA ASN A 13 23.86 2.89 6.13
C ASN A 13 23.42 4.29 6.58
N PHE A 14 22.13 4.48 6.90
CA PHE A 14 21.60 5.82 7.17
C PHE A 14 20.90 5.94 8.51
N GLY A 15 20.64 4.84 9.22
CA GLY A 15 19.89 4.87 10.48
C GLY A 15 20.65 5.47 11.66
N ASP A 16 21.94 5.76 11.51
CA ASP A 16 22.71 6.60 12.42
C ASP A 16 22.11 8.02 12.50
N ARG A 17 21.63 8.56 11.37
CA ARG A 17 21.05 9.91 11.23
C ARG A 17 19.54 9.91 11.03
N VAL A 18 19.01 9.01 10.20
CA VAL A 18 17.57 8.96 9.87
C VAL A 18 16.80 8.29 11.01
N LYS A 19 15.88 9.04 11.62
CA LYS A 19 15.05 8.59 12.75
C LYS A 19 13.58 8.37 12.41
N HIS A 20 13.16 8.71 11.21
CA HIS A 20 11.79 8.51 10.75
C HIS A 20 11.82 7.82 9.39
N TRP A 21 11.27 6.62 9.34
CA TRP A 21 11.27 5.77 8.17
C TRP A 21 9.85 5.52 7.69
N MET A 22 9.67 5.64 6.38
CA MET A 22 8.49 5.20 5.67
C MET A 22 8.91 4.05 4.76
N THR A 23 8.20 2.93 4.87
CA THR A 23 8.48 1.73 4.07
C THR A 23 7.90 1.87 2.67
N LEU A 24 6.57 1.97 2.58
CA LEU A 24 5.83 2.12 1.33
C LEU A 24 5.08 3.46 1.35
N ASN A 25 5.05 4.10 0.20
CA ASN A 25 4.23 5.28 -0.07
C ASN A 25 2.99 4.86 -0.85
N GLU A 26 1.81 5.14 -0.32
CA GLU A 26 0.51 4.98 -0.98
C GLU A 26 0.33 3.62 -1.68
N PRO A 27 0.33 2.50 -0.94
CA PRO A 27 0.17 1.18 -1.53
C PRO A 27 -1.12 1.05 -2.37
N LEU A 28 -2.23 1.68 -1.96
CA LEU A 28 -3.49 1.62 -2.71
C LEU A 28 -3.37 2.29 -4.08
N THR A 29 -2.59 3.37 -4.21
CA THR A 29 -2.35 4.04 -5.50
C THR A 29 -1.72 3.06 -6.48
N VAL A 30 -0.71 2.29 -6.06
CA VAL A 30 -0.08 1.29 -6.93
C VAL A 30 -1.04 0.15 -7.26
N VAL A 31 -1.81 -0.33 -6.29
CA VAL A 31 -2.83 -1.37 -6.49
C VAL A 31 -3.89 -0.93 -7.50
N GLN A 32 -4.50 0.25 -7.31
CA GLN A 32 -5.58 0.74 -8.16
C GLN A 32 -5.07 1.20 -9.53
N GLN A 33 -4.03 2.02 -9.57
CA GLN A 33 -3.58 2.62 -10.83
C GLN A 33 -2.67 1.69 -11.64
N GLY A 34 -1.91 0.83 -10.97
CA GLY A 34 -0.94 -0.07 -11.60
C GLY A 34 -1.49 -1.44 -12.00
N TYR A 35 -2.48 -1.96 -11.26
CA TYR A 35 -2.98 -3.34 -11.42
C TYR A 35 -4.50 -3.46 -11.64
N LEU A 36 -5.27 -2.37 -11.50
CA LEU A 36 -6.71 -2.35 -11.80
C LEU A 36 -7.03 -1.46 -13.02
N ALA A 37 -6.58 -0.21 -13.02
CA ALA A 37 -6.79 0.72 -14.13
C ALA A 37 -5.73 0.58 -15.25
N GLY A 38 -4.51 0.15 -14.89
CA GLY A 38 -3.39 -0.01 -15.82
C GLY A 38 -2.85 1.30 -16.39
N VAL A 39 -3.02 2.42 -15.67
CA VAL A 39 -2.61 3.77 -16.12
C VAL A 39 -1.29 4.23 -15.50
N MET A 40 -0.80 3.54 -14.48
CA MET A 40 0.54 3.70 -13.91
C MET A 40 1.33 2.41 -14.04
N ALA A 41 2.66 2.47 -13.89
CA ALA A 41 3.50 1.27 -13.93
C ALA A 41 3.04 0.22 -12.87
N PRO A 42 3.04 -1.09 -13.21
CA PRO A 42 3.50 -1.68 -14.47
C PRO A 42 2.47 -1.65 -15.63
N GLY A 43 1.30 -1.06 -15.45
CA GLY A 43 0.28 -0.92 -16.50
C GLY A 43 -0.51 -2.20 -16.75
N ARG A 44 -0.73 -3.01 -15.69
CA ARG A 44 -1.48 -4.27 -15.78
C ARG A 44 -2.94 -4.03 -15.47
N CYS A 45 -3.81 -4.64 -16.24
CA CYS A 45 -5.25 -4.66 -15.96
C CYS A 45 -5.98 -5.68 -16.84
N SER A 46 -7.27 -5.88 -16.58
CA SER A 46 -8.10 -6.71 -17.45
C SER A 46 -8.41 -6.00 -18.78
N LYS A 47 -8.32 -6.73 -19.89
CA LYS A 47 -8.60 -6.17 -21.23
C LYS A 47 -10.00 -5.56 -21.38
N PHE A 48 -10.97 -6.02 -20.59
CA PHE A 48 -12.33 -5.47 -20.58
C PHE A 48 -12.46 -4.14 -19.83
N THR A 49 -11.55 -3.80 -18.91
CA THR A 49 -11.54 -2.49 -18.25
C THR A 49 -10.79 -1.44 -19.07
N ASN A 50 -9.69 -1.84 -19.72
CA ASN A 50 -8.93 -0.99 -20.63
C ASN A 50 -8.36 -1.84 -21.79
N PRO A 51 -8.82 -1.61 -23.05
CA PRO A 51 -8.37 -2.39 -24.21
C PRO A 51 -6.87 -2.30 -24.52
N SER A 52 -6.19 -1.27 -24.03
CA SER A 52 -4.74 -1.06 -24.22
C SER A 52 -3.90 -1.90 -23.27
N CYS A 53 -4.47 -2.49 -22.22
CA CYS A 53 -3.74 -3.40 -21.34
C CYS A 53 -3.35 -4.67 -22.09
N THR A 54 -2.06 -4.98 -22.04
CA THR A 54 -1.47 -6.14 -22.73
C THR A 54 -1.43 -7.39 -21.85
N ALA A 55 -1.56 -7.22 -20.53
CA ALA A 55 -1.60 -8.29 -19.55
C ALA A 55 -2.24 -7.81 -18.24
N GLY A 56 -2.65 -8.75 -17.38
CA GLY A 56 -3.18 -8.48 -16.06
C GLY A 56 -4.55 -9.12 -15.83
N ASP A 57 -4.94 -9.17 -14.57
CA ASP A 57 -6.30 -9.47 -14.14
C ASP A 57 -6.67 -8.55 -12.97
N GLY A 58 -7.47 -7.53 -13.27
CA GLY A 58 -7.95 -6.55 -12.30
C GLY A 58 -8.88 -7.13 -11.23
N ALA A 59 -9.39 -8.36 -11.39
CA ALA A 59 -10.18 -9.02 -10.35
C ALA A 59 -9.31 -9.70 -9.29
N THR A 60 -8.05 -10.04 -9.59
CA THR A 60 -7.18 -10.83 -8.69
C THR A 60 -5.88 -10.14 -8.33
N GLU A 61 -5.22 -9.49 -9.29
CA GLU A 61 -3.89 -8.90 -9.09
C GLU A 61 -3.86 -7.80 -8.03
N PRO A 62 -4.86 -6.91 -7.92
CA PRO A 62 -4.91 -5.92 -6.84
C PRO A 62 -4.69 -6.55 -5.46
N TYR A 63 -5.39 -7.65 -5.15
CA TYR A 63 -5.31 -8.32 -3.85
C TYR A 63 -3.97 -9.02 -3.64
N ILE A 64 -3.41 -9.64 -4.69
CA ILE A 64 -2.09 -10.27 -4.63
C ILE A 64 -1.02 -9.22 -4.34
N VAL A 65 -1.09 -8.06 -4.99
CA VAL A 65 -0.14 -6.96 -4.80
C VAL A 65 -0.28 -6.34 -3.41
N GLY A 66 -1.51 -6.04 -2.98
CA GLY A 66 -1.79 -5.54 -1.63
C GLY A 66 -1.24 -6.46 -0.55
N HIS A 67 -1.50 -7.77 -0.67
CA HIS A 67 -0.99 -8.78 0.27
C HIS A 67 0.54 -8.77 0.35
N ASN A 68 1.22 -8.73 -0.81
CA ASN A 68 2.68 -8.69 -0.84
C ASN A 68 3.25 -7.38 -0.28
N PHE A 69 2.57 -6.24 -0.45
CA PHE A 69 2.96 -4.99 0.19
C PHE A 69 2.86 -5.06 1.72
N LEU A 70 1.80 -5.64 2.27
CA LEU A 70 1.68 -5.85 3.71
C LEU A 70 2.78 -6.77 4.25
N LEU A 71 3.08 -7.87 3.54
CA LEU A 71 4.19 -8.75 3.90
C LEU A 71 5.54 -8.03 3.84
N ALA A 72 5.80 -7.27 2.77
CA ALA A 72 7.05 -6.52 2.60
C ALA A 72 7.23 -5.46 3.69
N HIS A 73 6.16 -4.69 3.99
CA HIS A 73 6.11 -3.77 5.12
C HIS A 73 6.42 -4.48 6.44
N GLY A 74 5.72 -5.58 6.73
CA GLY A 74 5.89 -6.35 7.96
C GLY A 74 7.33 -6.87 8.13
N GLN A 75 7.94 -7.38 7.07
CA GLN A 75 9.33 -7.84 7.11
C GLN A 75 10.33 -6.70 7.33
N ALA A 76 10.17 -5.56 6.66
CA ALA A 76 11.03 -4.39 6.88
C ALA A 76 10.90 -3.82 8.31
N VAL A 77 9.66 -3.71 8.81
CA VAL A 77 9.39 -3.28 10.19
C VAL A 77 10.00 -4.24 11.20
N LYS A 78 9.90 -5.56 10.96
CA LYS A 78 10.50 -6.59 11.81
C LYS A 78 12.01 -6.41 11.90
N VAL A 79 12.70 -6.28 10.77
CA VAL A 79 14.15 -6.02 10.72
C VAL A 79 14.51 -4.78 11.50
N TYR A 80 13.80 -3.66 11.30
CA TYR A 80 14.07 -2.43 12.03
C TYR A 80 13.91 -2.62 13.54
N ARG A 81 12.81 -3.22 13.98
CA ARG A 81 12.49 -3.42 15.40
C ARG A 81 13.48 -4.36 16.10
N GLU A 82 13.88 -5.44 15.45
CA GLU A 82 14.76 -6.45 16.04
C GLU A 82 16.24 -6.05 15.99
N LYS A 83 16.71 -5.46 14.89
CA LYS A 83 18.14 -5.19 14.66
C LYS A 83 18.57 -3.77 14.96
N TYR A 84 17.70 -2.78 14.78
CA TYR A 84 18.10 -1.36 14.75
C TYR A 84 17.41 -0.47 15.78
N LYS A 85 16.22 -0.83 16.27
CA LYS A 85 15.44 0.04 17.18
C LYS A 85 16.19 0.41 18.45
N ALA A 86 16.91 -0.54 19.06
CA ALA A 86 17.64 -0.29 20.31
C ALA A 86 18.81 0.69 20.13
N SER A 87 19.57 0.57 19.04
CA SER A 87 20.75 1.40 18.77
C SER A 87 20.39 2.74 18.12
N GLN A 88 19.48 2.72 17.14
CA GLN A 88 19.17 3.89 16.32
C GLN A 88 18.04 4.75 16.88
N LYS A 89 17.16 4.18 17.73
CA LYS A 89 16.07 4.86 18.44
C LYS A 89 15.05 5.60 17.56
N GLY A 90 14.97 5.29 16.27
CA GLY A 90 13.99 5.89 15.36
C GLY A 90 12.64 5.17 15.33
N GLN A 91 11.79 5.55 14.39
CA GLN A 91 10.44 5.06 14.15
C GLN A 91 10.32 4.61 12.69
N VAL A 92 9.46 3.61 12.44
CA VAL A 92 9.19 3.08 11.10
C VAL A 92 7.69 2.87 10.95
N GLY A 93 7.16 3.26 9.80
CA GLY A 93 5.74 3.13 9.46
C GLY A 93 5.50 3.01 7.94
N ILE A 94 4.25 3.17 7.56
CA ILE A 94 3.75 3.19 6.19
C ILE A 94 2.94 4.47 5.98
N ALA A 95 3.01 5.08 4.80
CA ALA A 95 2.12 6.18 4.45
C ALA A 95 0.98 5.67 3.60
N LEU A 96 -0.24 5.82 4.11
CA LEU A 96 -1.47 5.48 3.42
C LEU A 96 -2.04 6.72 2.75
N ASN A 97 -2.58 6.53 1.54
CA ASN A 97 -3.54 7.44 0.94
C ASN A 97 -4.75 7.62 1.87
N ALA A 98 -5.28 8.85 1.97
CA ALA A 98 -6.30 9.18 2.96
C ALA A 98 -7.48 9.96 2.37
N GLY A 99 -8.21 9.34 1.42
CA GLY A 99 -9.46 9.90 0.91
C GLY A 99 -10.62 9.66 1.89
N TRP A 100 -11.40 10.71 2.21
CA TRP A 100 -12.59 10.60 3.05
C TRP A 100 -13.85 10.50 2.20
N ASN A 101 -14.75 9.57 2.54
CA ASN A 101 -16.01 9.35 1.83
C ASN A 101 -17.18 9.72 2.74
N LEU A 102 -18.08 10.55 2.22
CA LEU A 102 -19.36 10.89 2.85
C LEU A 102 -20.51 10.20 2.12
N PRO A 103 -21.61 9.86 2.81
CA PRO A 103 -22.82 9.39 2.13
C PRO A 103 -23.30 10.45 1.14
N TYR A 104 -23.81 10.02 -0.01
CA TYR A 104 -24.36 10.95 -1.00
C TYR A 104 -25.64 11.62 -0.47
N ASN A 105 -26.52 10.84 0.16
CA ASN A 105 -27.64 11.32 0.97
C ASN A 105 -27.49 10.84 2.42
N GLU A 106 -27.32 11.75 3.37
CA GLU A 106 -27.15 11.43 4.80
C GLU A 106 -28.35 10.69 5.40
N GLU A 107 -29.56 10.89 4.86
CA GLU A 107 -30.78 10.24 5.35
C GLU A 107 -30.93 8.80 4.83
N SER A 108 -30.27 8.43 3.73
CA SER A 108 -30.32 7.07 3.18
C SER A 108 -29.42 6.12 3.98
N ALA A 109 -29.99 5.00 4.45
CA ALA A 109 -29.22 3.96 5.13
C ALA A 109 -28.21 3.29 4.18
N GLU A 110 -28.59 3.14 2.91
CA GLU A 110 -27.78 2.53 1.86
C GLU A 110 -26.53 3.36 1.57
N ASP A 111 -26.68 4.69 1.48
CA ASP A 111 -25.56 5.60 1.22
C ASP A 111 -24.61 5.68 2.42
N ARG A 112 -25.13 5.66 3.65
CA ARG A 112 -24.29 5.57 4.86
C ARG A 112 -23.46 4.29 4.87
N LEU A 113 -24.07 3.15 4.51
CA LEU A 113 -23.36 1.88 4.39
C LEU A 113 -22.36 1.89 3.21
N ALA A 114 -22.69 2.54 2.09
CA ALA A 114 -21.79 2.68 0.96
C ALA A 114 -20.54 3.50 1.32
N ALA A 115 -20.71 4.63 2.00
CA ALA A 115 -19.60 5.45 2.49
C ALA A 115 -18.70 4.67 3.45
N ALA A 116 -19.28 3.92 4.40
CA ALA A 116 -18.52 3.08 5.32
C ALA A 116 -17.72 1.98 4.59
N ARG A 117 -18.31 1.33 3.57
CA ARG A 117 -17.58 0.35 2.75
C ARG A 117 -16.46 1.00 1.94
N ALA A 118 -16.71 2.17 1.35
CA ALA A 118 -15.67 2.89 0.60
C ALA A 118 -14.48 3.24 1.49
N MET A 119 -14.74 3.65 2.74
CA MET A 119 -13.70 3.89 3.75
C MET A 119 -12.93 2.59 4.08
N ALA A 120 -13.62 1.48 4.33
CA ALA A 120 -12.97 0.20 4.62
C ALA A 120 -12.06 -0.25 3.46
N PHE A 121 -12.53 -0.17 2.21
CA PHE A 121 -11.70 -0.49 1.03
C PHE A 121 -10.56 0.51 0.76
N THR A 122 -10.57 1.68 1.42
CA THR A 122 -9.50 2.67 1.30
C THR A 122 -8.42 2.50 2.38
N PHE A 123 -8.81 2.16 3.61
CA PHE A 123 -7.92 2.15 4.78
C PHE A 123 -7.64 0.76 5.35
N ASP A 124 -8.58 -0.17 5.23
CA ASP A 124 -8.52 -1.51 5.84
C ASP A 124 -8.17 -2.60 4.81
N TYR A 125 -7.74 -2.18 3.60
CA TYR A 125 -7.42 -3.03 2.45
C TYR A 125 -6.25 -3.99 2.69
#